data_AF-A0A7C2TN39-F1
#
_entry.id   AF-A0A7C2TN39-F1
#
_cell.length_a   1.000
_cell.length_b   1.000
_cell.length_c   1.000
_cell.angle_alpha   90.00
_cell.angle_beta   90.00
_cell.angle_gamma   90.00
#
_symmetry.space_group_name_H-M   'P 1'
#
loop_
_entity.id
_entity.type
_entity.pdbx_description
1 polymer ?
#
loop_
_entity_poly.entity_id
_entity_poly.type
_entity_poly.pdbx_seq_one_letter_code
_entity_poly.pdbx_strand_id
1 'polypeptide(L)' 'GSCTACHMTIRPQVDADVRKGEEILACDHCSRILYYRGAPAESSESVA' A
#
# COMPACT_ATOMS: atom_id res chain seq x y z
N GLY A 1 1.50 -6.77 -7.01
CA GLY A 1 0.03 -6.70 -7.09
C GLY A 1 -0.39 -5.73 -8.17
N SER A 2 -1.67 -5.72 -8.52
CA SER A 2 -2.28 -4.71 -9.39
C SER A 2 -3.28 -3.87 -8.59
N CYS A 3 -3.52 -2.63 -9.02
CA CYS A 3 -4.49 -1.77 -8.38
C CYS A 3 -5.91 -2.31 -8.65
N THR A 4 -6.69 -2.49 -7.59
CA THR A 4 -8.08 -3.00 -7.69
C THR A 4 -9.05 -2.07 -8.41
N ALA A 5 -8.65 -0.81 -8.67
CA ALA A 5 -9.56 0.17 -9.27
C ALA A 5 -9.19 0.61 -10.68
N CYS A 6 -7.90 0.78 -10.99
CA CYS A 6 -7.45 1.09 -12.36
C CYS A 6 -6.81 -0.10 -13.08
N HIS A 7 -6.62 -1.22 -12.39
CA HIS A 7 -6.06 -2.47 -12.91
C HIS A 7 -4.63 -2.36 -13.44
N MET A 8 -3.97 -1.20 -13.28
CA MET A 8 -2.55 -1.07 -13.57
C MET A 8 -1.70 -1.88 -12.61
N THR A 9 -0.61 -2.40 -13.16
CA THR A 9 0.44 -3.06 -12.40
C THR A 9 1.06 -2.10 -11.41
N ILE A 10 1.07 -2.48 -10.13
CA ILE A 10 1.75 -1.73 -9.08
C ILE A 10 3.21 -2.17 -9.05
N ARG A 11 4.12 -1.22 -8.87
CA ARG A 11 5.55 -1.50 -8.69
C ARG A 11 5.75 -2.49 -7.53
N PRO A 12 6.63 -3.50 -7.66
CA PRO A 12 6.81 -4.52 -6.63
C PRO A 12 7.28 -3.94 -5.28
N GLN A 13 8.04 -2.84 -5.28
CA GLN A 13 8.39 -2.10 -4.06
C GLN A 13 7.14 -1.57 -3.35
N VAL A 14 6.28 -0.84 -4.06
CA VAL A 14 5.02 -0.31 -3.51
C VAL A 14 4.12 -1.45 -3.01
N ASP A 15 4.05 -2.57 -3.72
CA ASP A 15 3.29 -3.74 -3.26
C ASP A 15 3.85 -4.32 -1.96
N ALA A 16 5.17 -4.31 -1.78
CA ALA A 16 5.82 -4.74 -0.55
C ALA A 16 5.52 -3.76 0.59
N ASP A 17 5.67 -2.44 0.38
CA ASP A 17 5.40 -1.44 1.41
C ASP A 17 3.92 -1.38 1.81
N VAL A 18 2.99 -1.56 0.87
CA VAL A 18 1.55 -1.69 1.16
C VAL A 18 1.25 -2.90 2.06
N ARG A 19 2.02 -3.99 1.93
CA ARG A 19 1.90 -5.16 2.82
C ARG A 19 2.53 -4.94 4.17
N LYS A 20 3.58 -4.11 4.28
CA LYS A 20 4.17 -3.74 5.57
C LYS A 20 3.26 -2.81 6.36
N GLY A 21 2.58 -1.88 5.68
CA GLY A 21 1.63 -0.96 6.33
C GLY A 21 2.28 0.18 7.11
N GLU A 22 3.55 0.49 6.84
CA GLU A 22 4.31 1.56 7.53
C GLU A 22 3.88 2.97 7.09
N GLU A 23 3.31 3.12 5.89
CA GLU A 23 2.90 4.40 5.31
C GLU A 23 1.65 4.29 4.42
N ILE A 24 0.92 5.40 4.28
CA ILE A 24 -0.24 5.51 3.38
C ILE A 24 0.27 5.71 1.95
N LEU A 25 0.20 4.64 1.15
CA LEU A 25 0.61 4.67 -0.26
C LEU A 25 -0.60 4.87 -1.17
N ALA A 26 -0.41 5.63 -2.25
CA ALA A 26 -1.41 5.82 -3.29
C ALA A 26 -0.93 5.26 -4.63
N CYS A 27 -1.88 4.82 -5.47
CA CYS A 27 -1.58 4.39 -6.82
C CYS A 27 -1.10 5.56 -7.66
N ASP A 28 0.05 5.43 -8.31
CA ASP A 28 0.65 6.45 -9.18
C ASP A 28 -0.24 6.86 -10.36
N HIS A 29 -1.13 5.97 -10.81
CA HIS A 29 -1.98 6.19 -11.98
C HIS A 29 -3.35 6.78 -11.67
N CYS A 30 -3.94 6.41 -10.54
CA CYS A 30 -5.32 6.82 -10.20
C CYS A 30 -5.45 7.48 -8.83
N SER A 31 -4.33 7.70 -8.15
CA SER A 31 -4.24 8.33 -6.82
C SER A 31 -5.09 7.67 -5.74
N ARG A 32 -5.47 6.40 -5.94
CA ARG A 32 -6.28 5.65 -4.98
C ARG A 32 -5.41 5.03 -3.90
N ILE A 33 -5.84 5.16 -2.66
CA ILE A 33 -5.16 4.60 -1.49
C ILE A 33 -5.03 3.08 -1.66
N LEU A 34 -3.81 2.58 -1.48
CA LEU A 34 -3.46 1.17 -1.51
C LEU A 34 -3.32 0.69 -0.07
N TYR A 35 -4.04 -0.38 0.27
CA TYR A 35 -3.99 -0.99 1.59
C TYR A 35 -4.12 -2.50 1.45
N TYR A 36 -3.47 -3.24 2.35
CA TYR A 36 -3.54 -4.69 2.40
C TYR A 36 -4.53 -5.14 3.49
N ARG A 37 -5.43 -6.09 3.17
CA ARG A 37 -6.43 -6.63 4.11
C ARG A 37 -5.98 -7.88 4.88
N GLY A 38 -4.74 -8.36 4.69
CA GLY A 38 -4.17 -9.41 5.53
C GLY A 38 -3.76 -8.86 6.90
N ALA A 39 -3.76 -9.72 7.93
CA ALA A 39 -3.55 -9.35 9.33
C ALA A 39 -2.50 -8.23 9.50
N PRO A 40 -2.81 -7.17 10.26
CA PRO A 40 -1.94 -6.01 10.35
C PRO A 40 -0.58 -6.45 10.88
N ALA A 41 0.48 -6.17 10.12
CA ALA A 41 1.81 -6.17 10.68
C ALA A 41 1.84 -4.95 11.62
N GLU A 42 1.84 -5.21 12.92
CA GLU A 42 1.95 -4.22 13.97
C GLU A 42 3.31 -3.49 13.83
N SER A 43 3.32 -2.30 13.22
CA SER A 43 4.40 -1.28 13.24
C SER A 43 4.01 -0.16 12.26
N SER A 44 4.14 1.13 12.52
CA SER A 44 4.84 1.86 13.57
C SER A 44 4.23 3.28 13.63
N GLU A 45 3.46 3.57 14.67
CA GLU A 45 3.14 4.94 15.04
C GLU A 45 4.25 5.44 15.97
N SER A 46 5.26 6.08 15.38
CA SER A 46 6.23 6.90 16.10
C SER A 46 5.85 8.36 15.86
N VAL A 47 4.89 8.85 16.65
CA VAL A 47 4.60 10.28 16.76
C VAL A 47 4.94 10.72 18.17
N ALA A 48 6.11 11.37 18.26
CA ALA A 48 6.57 12.36 19.23
C ALA A 48 6.62 12.00 20.73
#